data_AF-A0A2G6BXG7-F1
#
_entry.id   AF-A0A2G6BXG7-F1
#
_cell.length_a   1.000
_cell.length_b   1.000
_cell.length_c   1.000
_cell.angle_alpha   90.00
_cell.angle_beta   90.00
_cell.angle_gamma   90.00
#
_symmetry.space_group_name_H-M   'P 1'
#
loop_
_entity.id
_entity.type
_entity.pdbx_description
1 polymer ?
#
loop_
_entity_poly.entity_id
_entity_poly.type
_entity_poly.pdbx_seq_one_letter_code
_entity_poly.pdbx_strand_id
1 'polypeptide(L)'
;MIKESKRFPNIKIYGFGDTDYPDNTAHYKNLTHYHYGFNTVMLQYISKNKGLLTSENTEKYLDVFTRKSLNFDLDEIACKIEKYYDDKQ
;
A
#
# COMPACT_ATOMS: atom_id res chain seq x y z
N MET A 1 -7.14 -10.63 12.89
CA MET A 1 -7.96 -9.42 12.66
C MET A 1 -9.23 -9.71 11.85
N ILE A 2 -9.15 -10.08 10.57
CA ILE A 2 -10.33 -10.37 9.72
C ILE A 2 -11.21 -11.52 10.26
N LYS A 3 -10.59 -12.57 10.80
CA LYS A 3 -11.33 -13.68 11.43
C LYS A 3 -12.10 -13.22 12.67
N GLU A 4 -11.48 -12.36 13.49
CA GLU A 4 -12.09 -11.82 14.71
C GLU A 4 -13.20 -10.80 14.42
N SER A 5 -13.11 -10.04 13.32
CA SER A 5 -14.13 -9.05 12.96
C SER A 5 -15.48 -9.69 12.64
N LYS A 6 -15.54 -11.00 12.33
CA LYS A 6 -16.81 -11.74 12.16
C LYS A 6 -17.70 -11.68 13.40
N ARG A 7 -17.12 -11.45 14.58
CA ARG A 7 -17.87 -11.33 15.85
C ARG A 7 -18.62 -10.00 15.97
N PHE A 8 -18.32 -9.03 15.10
CA PHE A 8 -18.85 -7.67 15.15
C PHE A 8 -19.43 -7.28 13.77
N PRO A 9 -20.74 -7.46 13.55
CA PRO A 9 -21.35 -7.29 12.22
C PRO A 9 -21.30 -5.84 11.69
N ASN A 10 -21.04 -4.87 12.56
CA ASN A 10 -20.87 -3.46 12.21
C ASN A 10 -19.42 -3.07 11.87
N ILE A 11 -18.46 -3.98 12.00
CA ILE A 11 -17.06 -3.72 11.64
C ILE A 11 -16.82 -4.19 10.21
N LYS A 12 -16.28 -3.27 9.39
CA LYS A 12 -15.76 -3.57 8.07
C LYS A 12 -14.29 -3.18 8.02
N ILE A 13 -13.47 -4.02 7.42
CA ILE A 13 -12.03 -3.79 7.28
C ILE A 13 -11.74 -3.55 5.81
N TYR A 14 -11.03 -2.46 5.51
CA TYR A 14 -10.66 -2.09 4.15
C TYR A 14 -9.14 -2.03 4.02
N GLY A 15 -8.62 -2.57 2.91
CA GLY A 15 -7.23 -2.51 2.50
C GLY A 15 -7.10 -1.82 1.15
N PHE A 16 -6.07 -0.97 1.01
CA PHE A 16 -5.81 -0.20 -0.22
C PHE A 16 -4.35 -0.28 -0.68
N GLY A 17 -3.55 -1.14 -0.05
CA GLY A 17 -2.13 -1.19 -0.36
C GLY A 17 -1.83 -1.89 -1.70
N ASP A 18 -2.81 -2.57 -2.28
CA ASP A 18 -2.75 -3.17 -3.62
C ASP A 18 -3.00 -2.15 -4.75
N THR A 19 -3.27 -0.89 -4.39
CA THR A 19 -3.33 0.23 -5.34
C THR A 19 -1.92 0.76 -5.65
N ASP A 20 -1.79 1.57 -6.70
CA ASP A 20 -0.51 2.23 -7.04
C ASP A 20 -0.22 3.45 -6.16
N TYR A 21 -1.21 3.89 -5.37
CA TYR A 21 -1.07 5.06 -4.51
C TYR A 21 0.09 4.96 -3.50
N PRO A 22 0.27 3.84 -2.75
CA PRO A 22 1.38 3.69 -1.82
C PRO A 22 2.75 3.58 -2.49
N ASP A 23 2.81 3.21 -3.76
CA ASP A 23 4.08 3.04 -4.49
C ASP A 23 4.69 4.40 -4.87
N ASN A 24 3.89 5.48 -4.90
CA ASN A 24 4.37 6.82 -5.20
C ASN A 24 4.80 7.56 -3.93
N THR A 25 6.10 7.59 -3.69
CA THR A 25 6.73 8.29 -2.55
C THR A 25 6.46 9.81 -2.55
N ALA A 26 6.11 10.42 -3.69
CA ALA A 26 5.72 11.83 -3.75
C ALA A 26 4.42 12.14 -3.00
N HIS A 27 3.62 11.12 -2.66
CA HIS A 27 2.43 11.25 -1.81
C HIS A 27 2.76 11.38 -0.32
N TYR A 28 4.03 11.20 0.07
CA TYR A 28 4.52 11.14 1.45
C TYR A 28 5.48 12.29 1.76
N LYS A 29 5.10 13.52 1.36
CA LYS A 29 5.94 14.73 1.52
C LYS A 29 6.29 15.09 2.96
N ASN A 30 5.49 14.64 3.93
CA ASN A 30 5.79 14.75 5.35
C ASN A 30 5.89 13.33 5.90
N LEU A 31 6.99 13.03 6.61
CA LEU A 31 7.25 11.73 7.25
C LEU A 31 6.12 11.23 8.17
N THR A 32 5.17 12.10 8.52
CA THR A 32 4.05 11.79 9.42
C THR A 32 2.70 11.63 8.72
N HIS A 33 2.51 12.09 7.48
CA HIS A 33 1.17 12.14 6.85
C HIS A 33 1.17 11.95 5.33
N TYR A 34 0.18 11.18 4.85
CA TYR A 34 -0.22 11.11 3.46
C TYR A 34 -0.79 12.45 2.97
N HIS A 35 -0.68 12.73 1.67
CA HIS A 35 -1.38 13.85 1.05
C HIS A 35 -2.90 13.78 1.33
N TYR A 36 -3.50 14.89 1.79
CA TYR A 36 -4.91 14.96 2.24
C TYR A 36 -5.92 14.46 1.18
N GLY A 37 -5.59 14.61 -0.11
CA GLY A 37 -6.43 14.14 -1.22
C GLY A 37 -6.71 12.64 -1.19
N PHE A 38 -5.88 11.83 -0.54
CA PHE A 38 -6.10 10.39 -0.45
C PHE A 38 -7.27 10.01 0.45
N ASN A 39 -7.56 10.81 1.49
CA ASN A 39 -8.70 10.56 2.35
C ASN A 39 -10.00 10.58 1.54
N THR A 40 -10.13 11.51 0.60
CA THR A 40 -11.27 11.58 -0.33
C THR A 40 -11.35 10.32 -1.20
N VAL A 41 -10.22 9.84 -1.72
CA VAL A 41 -10.17 8.60 -2.52
C VAL A 41 -10.58 7.39 -1.69
N MET A 42 -10.07 7.25 -0.47
CA MET A 42 -10.46 6.18 0.45
C MET A 42 -11.96 6.20 0.74
N LEU A 43 -12.54 7.38 1.03
CA LEU A 43 -13.98 7.52 1.26
C LEU A 43 -14.80 7.10 0.04
N GLN A 44 -14.37 7.47 -1.17
CA GLN A 44 -15.01 7.02 -2.40
C GLN A 44 -14.92 5.49 -2.57
N TYR A 45 -13.78 4.88 -2.24
CA TYR A 45 -13.62 3.43 -2.31
C TYR A 45 -14.50 2.71 -1.29
N ILE A 46 -14.54 3.19 -0.06
CA ILE A 46 -15.41 2.66 1.01
C ILE A 46 -16.88 2.74 0.59
N SER A 47 -17.32 3.88 0.02
CA SER A 47 -18.70 4.05 -0.45
C SER A 47 -19.12 3.03 -1.51
N LYS A 48 -18.15 2.49 -2.26
CA LYS A 48 -18.33 1.48 -3.31
C LYS A 48 -17.97 0.07 -2.85
N ASN A 49 -17.68 -0.14 -1.57
CA ASN A 49 -17.10 -1.37 -1.01
C ASN A 49 -15.81 -1.85 -1.72
N LYS A 50 -15.10 -0.96 -2.41
CA LYS A 50 -13.81 -1.28 -3.01
C LYS A 50 -12.76 -1.44 -1.91
N GLY A 51 -11.98 -2.52 -1.96
CA GLY A 51 -10.97 -2.83 -0.95
C GLY A 51 -11.51 -3.51 0.31
N LEU A 52 -12.80 -3.91 0.35
CA LEU A 52 -13.36 -4.64 1.49
C LEU A 52 -12.65 -5.99 1.64
N LEU A 53 -12.03 -6.21 2.80
CA LEU A 53 -11.36 -7.46 3.13
C LEU A 53 -12.32 -8.42 3.83
N THR A 54 -12.32 -9.66 3.36
CA THR A 54 -13.10 -10.77 3.89
C THR A 54 -12.17 -11.98 4.10
N SER A 55 -12.65 -12.98 4.82
CA SER A 55 -11.88 -14.22 5.05
C SER A 55 -11.48 -14.91 3.74
N GLU A 56 -12.24 -14.69 2.67
CA GLU A 56 -12.10 -15.36 1.38
C GLU A 56 -11.09 -14.64 0.47
N ASN A 57 -10.86 -13.33 0.66
CA ASN A 57 -9.99 -12.54 -0.23
C ASN A 57 -8.70 -12.04 0.44
N THR A 58 -8.58 -12.16 1.76
CA THR A 58 -7.44 -11.57 2.51
C THR A 58 -6.10 -12.16 2.09
N GLU A 59 -6.01 -13.47 1.86
CA GLU A 59 -4.74 -14.10 1.43
C GLU A 59 -4.30 -13.58 0.06
N LYS A 60 -5.24 -13.48 -0.89
CA LYS A 60 -4.97 -12.90 -2.21
C LYS A 60 -4.52 -11.44 -2.11
N TYR A 61 -5.13 -10.65 -1.23
CA TYR A 61 -4.72 -9.28 -0.97
C TYR A 61 -3.26 -9.23 -0.45
N LEU A 62 -2.92 -10.07 0.53
CA LEU A 62 -1.57 -10.13 1.10
C LEU A 62 -0.51 -10.61 0.08
N ASP A 63 -0.88 -11.55 -0.79
CA ASP A 63 0.02 -12.09 -1.82
C ASP A 63 0.52 -11.02 -2.80
N VAL A 64 -0.30 -9.99 -3.09
CA VAL A 64 0.12 -8.85 -3.92
C VAL A 64 1.35 -8.17 -3.32
N PHE A 65 1.37 -7.94 -2.00
CA PHE A 65 2.50 -7.31 -1.32
C PHE A 65 3.71 -8.22 -1.27
N THR A 66 3.50 -9.49 -0.92
CA THR A 66 4.58 -10.48 -0.90
C THR A 66 5.29 -10.52 -2.24
N ARG A 67 4.54 -10.61 -3.34
CA ARG A 67 5.10 -10.61 -4.69
C ARG A 67 5.79 -9.30 -5.05
N LYS A 68 5.21 -8.14 -4.72
CA LYS A 68 5.85 -6.82 -4.97
C LYS A 68 7.19 -6.72 -4.22
N SER A 69 7.22 -7.10 -2.95
CA SER A 69 8.43 -7.05 -2.12
C SER A 69 9.52 -8.00 -2.59
N LEU A 70 9.16 -9.24 -2.96
CA LEU A 70 10.12 -10.24 -3.43
C LEU A 70 10.69 -9.92 -4.81
N ASN A 71 9.94 -9.19 -5.64
CA ASN A 71 10.35 -8.80 -6.99
C ASN A 71 10.94 -7.38 -7.06
N PHE A 72 11.17 -6.74 -5.91
CA PHE A 72 11.72 -5.39 -5.90
C PHE A 72 13.21 -5.43 -6.26
N ASP A 73 13.60 -4.70 -7.31
CA ASP A 73 14.96 -4.71 -7.84
C ASP A 73 15.90 -3.86 -6.95
N LEU A 74 16.59 -4.54 -6.04
CA LEU A 74 17.56 -3.91 -5.16
C LEU A 74 18.87 -3.55 -5.89
N ASP A 75 19.22 -4.28 -6.94
CA ASP A 75 20.45 -4.06 -7.70
C ASP A 75 20.33 -2.76 -8.50
N GLU A 76 19.16 -2.48 -9.12
CA GLU A 76 18.90 -1.21 -9.78
C GLU A 76 19.07 -0.02 -8.83
N ILE A 77 18.61 -0.15 -7.58
CA ILE A 77 18.76 0.90 -6.58
C ILE A 77 20.22 1.05 -6.15
N ALA A 78 20.93 -0.05 -5.91
CA ALA A 78 22.35 -0.01 -5.58
C ALA A 78 23.15 0.74 -6.67
N CYS A 79 22.94 0.38 -7.94
CA CYS A 79 23.56 1.04 -9.09
C CYS A 79 23.25 2.55 -9.15
N LYS A 80 21.99 2.95 -8.88
CA LYS A 80 21.60 4.38 -8.85
C LYS A 80 22.30 5.14 -7.73
N ILE A 81 22.47 4.51 -6.56
CA ILE A 81 23.16 5.10 -5.42
C ILE A 81 24.64 5.28 -5.74
N GLU A 82 25.30 4.25 -6.25
CA GLU A 82 26.72 4.28 -6.64
C GLU A 82 26.98 5.40 -7.66
N LYS A 83 26.19 5.43 -8.75
CA LYS A 83 26.29 6.47 -9.77
C LYS A 83 26.14 7.89 -9.20
N TYR A 84 25.21 8.10 -8.28
CA TYR A 84 25.02 9.41 -7.64
C TYR A 84 26.25 9.83 -6.83
N TYR A 85 26.98 8.90 -6.20
CA TYR A 85 28.21 9.22 -5.49
C TYR A 85 29.36 9.56 -6.45
N ASP A 86 29.49 8.81 -7.55
CA ASP A 86 30.52 9.06 -8.56
C ASP A 86 30.32 10.42 -9.25
N ASP A 87 29.09 10.80 -9.58
CA ASP A 87 28.75 12.09 -10.21
C ASP A 87 28.98 13.31 -9.28
N LYS A 88 29.22 13.09 -7.99
CA LYS A 88 29.43 14.14 -6.97
C LYS A 88 30.91 14.37 -6.59
N GLN A 89 31.82 13.53 -7.08
CA GLN A 89 33.27 13.70 -6.93
C GLN A 89 33.87 14.48 -8.11
#